data_AF-A0AAV5Y263-F1
#
_entry.id   AF-A0AAV5Y263-F1
#
_cell.length_a   1.000
_cell.length_b   1.000
_cell.length_c   1.000
_cell.angle_alpha   90.00
_cell.angle_beta   90.00
_cell.angle_gamma   90.00
#
_symmetry.space_group_name_H-M   'P 1'
#
loop_
_entity.id
_entity.type
_entity.pdbx_description
1 polymer ?
#
loop_
_entity_poly.entity_id
_entity_poly.type
_entity_poly.pdbx_seq_one_letter_code
_entity_poly.pdbx_strand_id
1 'polypeptide(L)'
;MRHAPLVGSVGLALVLAACGGSPAPPVPPTAAAPQPAPAGSQPAPAGPQPAAAVTAKDAAPAVPSRPEAQYDSKGRRDPFEPPAARAGAAGTSVASAKLTGIVQSAGTVLALVETPDGLGYILRPGDVLGDGRVIEIGRDNVVFSVAPRSGSTISRVVLRLAGD
;
A
#
# COMPACT_ATOMS: atom_id res chain seq x y z
N MET A 1 -2.01 -35.51 66.28
CA MET A 1 -1.38 -36.46 65.33
C MET A 1 -1.13 -35.66 64.04
N ARG A 2 -0.13 -34.79 63.88
CA ARG A 2 1.34 -34.94 63.91
C ARG A 2 1.80 -36.23 63.21
N HIS A 3 2.20 -36.13 61.94
CA HIS A 3 3.44 -36.68 61.38
C HIS A 3 3.73 -36.03 60.02
N ALA A 4 4.73 -35.15 60.00
CA ALA A 4 5.69 -35.06 58.88
C ALA A 4 6.77 -36.13 59.12
N PRO A 5 7.42 -36.67 58.07
CA PRO A 5 8.74 -36.18 57.61
C PRO A 5 8.88 -36.28 56.06
N LEU A 6 9.95 -35.94 55.34
CA LEU A 6 11.17 -35.12 55.47
C LEU A 6 12.01 -35.47 54.22
N VAL A 7 12.50 -34.45 53.51
CA VAL A 7 13.78 -34.41 52.75
C VAL A 7 13.92 -35.22 51.45
N GLY A 8 14.36 -34.49 50.41
CA GLY A 8 14.93 -35.01 49.18
C GLY A 8 15.52 -33.86 48.34
N SER A 9 16.56 -33.22 48.88
CA SER A 9 17.28 -32.09 48.29
C SER A 9 18.24 -32.55 47.19
N VAL A 10 18.07 -32.03 45.96
CA VAL A 10 19.14 -31.85 44.96
C VAL A 10 18.77 -30.55 44.24
N GLY A 11 19.47 -29.42 44.36
CA GLY A 11 20.91 -29.27 44.53
C GLY A 11 21.55 -29.04 43.15
N LEU A 12 21.20 -27.95 42.47
CA LEU A 12 22.03 -27.42 41.37
C LEU A 12 22.14 -25.91 41.50
N ALA A 13 23.18 -25.51 42.24
CA ALA A 13 23.66 -24.14 42.34
C ALA A 13 24.46 -23.81 41.09
N LEU A 14 24.05 -22.79 40.35
CA LEU A 14 24.84 -22.13 39.32
C LEU A 14 24.30 -20.71 39.12
N VAL A 15 24.79 -19.75 39.91
CA VAL A 15 24.80 -18.34 39.48
C VAL A 15 26.15 -17.77 39.83
N LEU A 16 26.93 -17.57 38.78
CA LEU A 16 28.26 -16.99 38.80
C LEU A 16 28.19 -15.49 39.17
N ALA A 17 29.13 -15.12 40.03
CA ALA A 17 29.96 -13.91 39.93
C ALA A 17 29.26 -12.57 39.65
N ALA A 18 28.96 -11.86 40.73
CA ALA A 18 28.87 -10.41 40.75
C ALA A 18 30.29 -9.80 40.69
N CYS A 19 30.65 -9.27 39.53
CA CYS A 19 31.60 -8.17 39.33
C CYS A 19 30.84 -7.18 38.43
N GLY A 20 30.44 -5.99 38.89
CA GLY A 20 31.37 -4.96 39.33
C GLY A 20 32.00 -4.33 38.08
N GLY A 21 31.30 -3.39 37.44
CA GLY A 21 31.84 -2.66 36.29
C GLY A 21 30.76 -2.01 35.44
N SER A 22 30.43 -0.75 35.74
CA SER A 22 29.73 0.12 34.82
C SER A 22 30.65 0.52 33.66
N PRO A 23 30.25 0.37 32.40
CA PRO A 23 30.67 1.26 31.33
C PRO A 23 29.54 2.27 31.12
N ALA A 24 29.89 3.56 31.20
CA ALA A 24 29.05 4.65 30.75
C ALA A 24 28.52 4.36 29.33
N PRO A 25 27.26 4.73 29.01
CA PRO A 25 26.77 4.61 27.66
C PRO A 25 27.70 5.42 26.73
N PRO A 26 28.15 4.85 25.59
CA PRO A 26 28.86 5.64 24.60
C PRO A 26 27.90 6.71 24.10
N VAL A 27 28.26 7.98 24.35
CA VAL A 27 27.67 9.12 23.65
C VAL A 27 27.78 8.81 22.16
N PRO A 28 26.65 8.79 21.41
CA PRO A 28 26.72 8.65 19.98
C PRO A 28 27.59 9.80 19.44
N PRO A 29 28.45 9.56 18.43
CA PRO A 29 29.05 10.68 17.72
C PRO A 29 27.90 11.53 17.20
N THR A 30 27.86 12.79 17.62
CA THR A 30 27.09 13.85 16.98
C THR A 30 27.54 13.86 15.52
N ALA A 31 26.82 13.09 14.70
CA ALA A 31 26.87 13.24 13.26
C ALA A 31 26.46 14.69 13.02
N ALA A 32 27.41 15.48 12.52
CA ALA A 32 27.18 16.83 12.09
C ALA A 32 25.93 16.83 11.20
N ALA A 33 24.89 17.51 11.68
CA ALA A 33 23.69 17.72 10.90
C ALA A 33 24.11 18.30 9.54
N PRO A 34 23.63 17.76 8.41
CA PRO A 34 23.75 18.43 7.13
C PRO A 34 23.14 19.82 7.30
N GLN A 35 23.96 20.86 7.09
CA GLN A 35 23.47 22.23 7.05
C GLN A 35 22.30 22.29 6.04
N PRO A 36 21.14 22.86 6.42
CA PRO A 36 20.08 23.10 5.47
C PRO A 36 20.61 24.03 4.37
N ALA A 37 20.60 23.55 3.12
CA ALA A 37 20.75 24.42 1.97
C ALA A 37 19.70 25.54 2.06
N PRO A 38 20.05 26.80 1.74
CA PRO A 38 19.08 27.89 1.78
C PRO A 38 17.89 27.55 0.88
N ALA A 39 16.72 27.57 1.52
CA ALA A 39 15.42 27.41 0.89
C ALA A 39 15.31 28.40 -0.27
N GLY A 40 15.32 27.87 -1.49
CA GLY A 40 14.83 28.60 -2.64
C GLY A 40 13.38 28.96 -2.40
N SER A 41 13.10 30.26 -2.35
CA SER A 41 11.78 30.83 -2.18
C SER A 41 10.83 30.29 -3.24
N GLN A 42 9.93 29.38 -2.84
CA GLN A 42 8.80 28.95 -3.66
C GLN A 42 7.64 29.92 -3.41
N PRO A 43 7.22 30.75 -4.38
CA PRO A 43 6.03 31.57 -4.21
C PRO A 43 4.80 30.66 -4.15
N ALA A 44 4.00 30.85 -3.10
CA ALA A 44 2.69 30.24 -2.97
C ALA A 44 1.75 30.71 -4.10
N PRO A 45 0.90 29.83 -4.67
CA PRO A 45 -0.18 30.28 -5.53
C PRO A 45 -1.23 30.97 -4.65
N ALA A 46 -1.28 32.31 -4.76
CA ALA A 46 -2.39 33.11 -4.29
C ALA A 46 -3.68 32.71 -5.04
N GLY A 47 -4.80 32.79 -4.33
CA GLY A 47 -6.13 32.40 -4.78
C GLY A 47 -6.68 33.13 -6.01
N PRO A 48 -7.97 32.94 -6.33
CA PRO A 48 -8.55 33.36 -7.60
C PRO A 48 -8.68 34.89 -7.64
N GLN A 49 -7.87 35.53 -8.48
CA GLN A 49 -8.02 36.94 -8.81
C GLN A 49 -8.88 37.09 -10.09
N PRO A 50 -9.89 38.00 -10.11
CA PRO A 50 -10.88 38.06 -11.19
C PRO A 50 -10.27 38.35 -12.56
N ALA A 51 -10.87 37.74 -13.58
CA ALA A 51 -10.54 37.93 -14.99
C ALA A 51 -10.60 39.42 -15.38
N ALA A 52 -9.42 40.03 -15.55
CA ALA A 52 -9.28 41.23 -16.35
C ALA A 52 -9.17 40.79 -17.81
N ALA A 53 -10.23 41.06 -18.58
CA ALA A 53 -10.22 40.91 -20.03
C ALA A 53 -9.14 41.83 -20.62
N VAL A 54 -8.04 41.25 -21.10
CA VAL A 54 -7.08 41.95 -21.95
C VAL A 54 -7.50 41.77 -23.40
N THR A 55 -8.20 42.78 -23.92
CA THR A 55 -8.31 43.04 -25.35
C THR A 55 -6.91 43.30 -25.91
N ALA A 56 -6.24 42.25 -26.36
CA ALA A 56 -5.01 42.35 -27.14
C ALA A 56 -5.36 42.30 -28.63
N LYS A 57 -5.59 43.48 -29.21
CA LYS A 57 -5.45 43.70 -30.64
C LYS A 57 -3.97 43.94 -30.89
N ASP A 58 -3.22 42.88 -31.16
CA ASP A 58 -1.87 42.98 -31.71
C ASP A 58 -1.68 41.88 -32.75
N ALA A 59 -1.32 42.30 -33.96
CA ALA A 59 -1.21 41.46 -35.13
C ALA A 59 0.10 40.66 -35.06
N ALA A 60 0.04 39.49 -34.42
CA ALA A 60 1.08 38.48 -34.55
C ALA A 60 1.13 37.98 -36.02
N PRO A 61 2.32 37.75 -36.61
CA PRO A 61 2.43 37.08 -37.90
C PRO A 61 1.68 35.75 -37.82
N ALA A 62 0.76 35.52 -38.76
CA ALA A 62 0.01 34.28 -38.84
C ALA A 62 1.00 33.12 -38.98
N VAL A 63 1.31 32.46 -37.86
CA VAL A 63 1.92 31.14 -37.87
C VAL A 63 0.99 30.26 -38.69
N PRO A 64 1.46 29.64 -39.80
CA PRO A 64 0.60 28.76 -40.58
C PRO A 64 0.06 27.69 -39.64
N SER A 65 -1.26 27.61 -39.54
CA SER A 65 -1.95 26.61 -38.73
C SER A 65 -1.42 25.25 -39.14
N ARG A 66 -0.56 24.66 -38.30
CA ARG A 66 -0.07 23.31 -38.53
C ARG A 66 -1.30 22.41 -38.48
N PRO A 67 -1.53 21.54 -39.49
CA PRO A 67 -2.63 20.60 -39.42
C PRO A 67 -2.53 19.85 -38.09
N GLU A 68 -3.63 19.87 -37.33
CA GLU A 68 -3.71 19.20 -36.04
C GLU A 68 -3.28 17.75 -36.24
N ALA A 69 -2.34 17.27 -35.41
CA ALA A 69 -1.84 15.91 -35.53
C ALA A 69 -2.98 14.94 -35.17
N GLN A 70 -3.68 14.44 -36.17
CA GLN A 70 -4.76 13.48 -36.01
C GLN A 70 -4.17 12.09 -35.79
N TYR A 71 -4.50 11.50 -34.64
CA TYR A 71 -4.09 10.15 -34.31
C TYR A 71 -4.98 9.14 -35.07
N ASP A 72 -4.43 8.48 -36.09
CA ASP A 72 -5.10 7.37 -36.78
C ASP A 72 -4.83 6.05 -36.04
N SER A 73 -5.87 5.49 -35.43
CA SER A 73 -5.84 4.26 -34.65
C SER A 73 -6.08 2.99 -35.50
N LYS A 74 -6.26 3.09 -36.82
CA LYS A 74 -6.60 1.94 -37.68
C LYS A 74 -5.60 0.79 -37.53
N GLY A 75 -6.03 -0.25 -36.82
CA GLY A 75 -5.30 -1.50 -36.64
C GLY A 75 -4.17 -1.47 -35.60
N ARG A 76 -3.95 -0.34 -34.91
CA ARG A 76 -2.95 -0.21 -33.85
C ARG A 76 -3.63 0.00 -32.51
N ARG A 77 -3.22 -0.79 -31.51
CA ARG A 77 -3.61 -0.55 -30.12
C ARG A 77 -3.17 0.86 -29.71
N ASP A 78 -4.05 1.56 -29.01
CA ASP A 78 -3.78 2.93 -28.55
C ASP A 78 -2.61 2.89 -27.55
N PRO A 79 -1.53 3.66 -27.76
CA PRO A 79 -0.38 3.70 -26.85
C PRO A 79 -0.74 4.25 -25.46
N PHE A 80 -1.89 4.89 -25.32
CA PHE A 80 -2.43 5.37 -24.05
C PHE A 80 -3.42 4.41 -23.41
N GLU A 81 -3.78 3.32 -24.12
CA GLU A 81 -4.50 2.23 -23.49
C GLU A 81 -3.55 1.57 -22.48
N PRO A 82 -3.91 1.54 -21.18
CA PRO A 82 -3.05 0.91 -20.20
C PRO A 82 -2.82 -0.56 -20.62
N PRO A 83 -1.58 -1.09 -20.51
CA PRO A 83 -1.38 -2.53 -20.56
C PRO A 83 -2.35 -3.14 -19.56
N ALA A 84 -3.07 -4.21 -19.96
CA ALA A 84 -4.04 -4.89 -19.09
C ALA A 84 -3.44 -4.95 -17.68
N ALA A 85 -4.03 -4.15 -16.78
CA ALA A 85 -3.42 -3.75 -15.51
C ALA A 85 -2.79 -4.98 -14.90
N ARG A 86 -1.46 -4.95 -14.65
CA ARG A 86 -0.65 -6.11 -14.25
C ARG A 86 -1.48 -6.96 -13.32
N ALA A 87 -2.11 -7.98 -13.91
CA ALA A 87 -3.21 -8.63 -13.26
C ALA A 87 -2.57 -9.37 -12.11
N GLY A 88 -2.76 -8.85 -10.91
CA GLY A 88 -2.34 -9.51 -9.69
C GLY A 88 -3.00 -10.86 -9.75
N ALA A 89 -2.22 -11.86 -10.14
CA ALA A 89 -2.67 -13.21 -10.45
C ALA A 89 -3.73 -13.29 -11.58
N ALA A 90 -3.44 -12.82 -12.80
CA ALA A 90 -4.26 -13.13 -13.99
C ALA A 90 -4.47 -14.65 -14.08
N GLY A 91 -5.69 -15.11 -13.78
CA GLY A 91 -6.07 -16.53 -13.79
C GLY A 91 -6.41 -17.13 -12.42
N THR A 92 -6.04 -16.47 -11.32
CA THR A 92 -6.32 -16.99 -9.97
C THR A 92 -7.71 -16.52 -9.52
N SER A 93 -8.50 -17.42 -8.93
CA SER A 93 -9.82 -17.10 -8.38
C SER A 93 -9.68 -16.43 -7.02
N VAL A 94 -10.35 -15.31 -6.78
CA VAL A 94 -10.35 -14.66 -5.44
C VAL A 94 -10.82 -15.61 -4.35
N ALA A 95 -11.76 -16.50 -4.66
CA ALA A 95 -12.28 -17.48 -3.70
C ALA A 95 -11.22 -18.48 -3.21
N SER A 96 -10.12 -18.64 -3.94
CA SER A 96 -9.00 -19.52 -3.54
C SER A 96 -7.92 -18.81 -2.72
N ALA A 97 -7.98 -17.47 -2.64
CA ALA A 97 -7.00 -16.68 -1.91
C ALA A 97 -7.31 -16.67 -0.40
N LYS A 98 -6.26 -16.48 0.40
CA LYS A 98 -6.32 -16.41 1.86
C LYS A 98 -6.03 -14.99 2.34
N LEU A 99 -6.92 -14.43 3.16
CA LEU A 99 -6.65 -13.18 3.87
C LEU A 99 -5.70 -13.47 5.03
N THR A 100 -4.49 -12.91 4.96
CA THR A 100 -3.42 -13.14 5.95
C THR A 100 -3.29 -12.00 6.94
N GLY A 101 -3.73 -10.79 6.58
CA GLY A 101 -3.66 -9.64 7.48
C GLY A 101 -4.40 -8.43 6.97
N ILE A 102 -4.65 -7.48 7.87
CA ILE A 102 -5.15 -6.15 7.55
C ILE A 102 -4.27 -5.14 8.28
N VAL A 103 -3.76 -4.16 7.55
CA VAL A 103 -2.94 -3.07 8.08
C VAL A 103 -3.75 -1.79 8.03
N GLN A 104 -3.92 -1.17 9.19
CA GLN A 104 -4.61 0.11 9.34
C GLN A 104 -3.61 1.16 9.82
N SER A 105 -3.49 2.25 9.07
CA SER A 105 -2.74 3.45 9.45
C SER A 105 -3.66 4.66 9.30
N ALA A 106 -3.33 5.79 9.91
CA ALA A 106 -4.18 6.98 10.00
C ALA A 106 -4.72 7.44 8.62
N GLY A 107 -5.89 6.90 8.23
CA GLY A 107 -6.56 7.15 6.95
C GLY A 107 -6.32 6.15 5.81
N THR A 108 -5.54 5.08 6.01
CA THR A 108 -5.30 4.04 5.00
C THR A 108 -5.53 2.64 5.56
N VAL A 109 -6.29 1.83 4.83
CA VAL A 109 -6.51 0.41 5.15
C VAL A 109 -6.00 -0.42 3.98
N LEU A 110 -5.15 -1.40 4.30
CA LEU A 110 -4.55 -2.34 3.35
C LEU A 110 -4.88 -3.76 3.77
N ALA A 111 -5.11 -4.63 2.78
CA ALA A 111 -5.30 -6.05 2.99
C ALA A 111 -4.08 -6.82 2.49
N LEU A 112 -3.62 -7.78 3.28
CA LEU A 112 -2.58 -8.73 2.90
C LEU A 112 -3.26 -10.04 2.50
N VAL A 113 -3.08 -10.44 1.26
CA VAL A 113 -3.74 -11.61 0.67
C VAL A 113 -2.70 -12.52 0.06
N GLU A 114 -2.75 -13.80 0.39
CA GLU A 114 -1.91 -14.83 -0.20
C GLU A 114 -2.72 -15.65 -1.20
N THR A 115 -2.18 -15.83 -2.39
CA THR A 115 -2.76 -16.70 -3.43
C THR A 115 -2.36 -18.15 -3.20
N PRO A 116 -3.08 -19.13 -3.77
CA PRO A 116 -2.69 -20.55 -3.70
C PRO A 116 -1.29 -20.82 -4.29
N ASP A 117 -0.79 -19.93 -5.14
CA ASP A 117 0.57 -19.97 -5.70
C ASP A 117 1.65 -19.55 -4.68
N GLY A 118 1.27 -19.20 -3.46
CA GLY A 118 2.16 -18.71 -2.40
C GLY A 118 2.58 -17.25 -2.57
N LEU A 119 1.96 -16.51 -3.52
CA LEU A 119 2.28 -15.09 -3.74
C LEU A 119 1.42 -14.20 -2.85
N GLY A 120 2.09 -13.33 -2.08
CA GLY A 120 1.46 -12.31 -1.25
C GLY A 120 1.21 -11.00 -2.01
N TYR A 121 0.00 -10.45 -1.83
CA TYR A 121 -0.47 -9.19 -2.40
C TYR A 121 -0.88 -8.23 -1.29
N ILE A 122 -0.61 -6.95 -1.50
CA ILE A 122 -1.08 -5.85 -0.65
C ILE A 122 -2.12 -5.07 -1.44
N LEU A 123 -3.37 -5.09 -0.98
CA LEU A 123 -4.52 -4.55 -1.72
C LEU A 123 -5.13 -3.35 -1.00
N ARG A 124 -5.60 -2.38 -1.79
CA ARG A 124 -6.45 -1.25 -1.40
C ARG A 124 -7.87 -1.44 -1.94
N PRO A 125 -8.85 -0.68 -1.42
CA PRO A 125 -10.16 -0.57 -2.07
C PRO A 125 -9.99 -0.14 -3.54
N GLY A 126 -10.64 -0.85 -4.44
CA GLY A 126 -10.54 -0.66 -5.89
C GLY A 126 -9.47 -1.50 -6.59
N ASP A 127 -8.52 -2.10 -5.87
CA ASP A 127 -7.51 -2.96 -6.49
C ASP A 127 -8.14 -4.27 -7.01
N VAL A 128 -7.47 -4.91 -7.98
CA VAL A 128 -7.93 -6.15 -8.60
C VAL A 128 -6.99 -7.29 -8.22
N LEU A 129 -7.59 -8.41 -7.82
CA LEU A 129 -6.92 -9.68 -7.61
C LEU A 129 -7.68 -10.72 -8.42
N GLY A 130 -7.03 -11.37 -9.39
CA GLY A 130 -7.68 -12.43 -10.14
C GLY A 130 -8.93 -11.99 -10.89
N ASP A 131 -10.06 -12.63 -10.58
CA ASP A 131 -11.37 -12.35 -11.15
C ASP A 131 -12.22 -11.36 -10.33
N GLY A 132 -11.68 -10.81 -9.23
CA GLY A 132 -12.41 -9.91 -8.35
C GLY A 132 -11.73 -8.57 -8.11
N ARG A 133 -12.57 -7.55 -7.85
CA ARG A 133 -12.16 -6.21 -7.44
C ARG A 133 -12.50 -5.99 -5.97
N VAL A 134 -11.57 -5.45 -5.19
CA VAL A 134 -11.82 -5.07 -3.80
C VAL A 134 -12.83 -3.94 -3.75
N ILE A 135 -13.92 -4.15 -3.02
CA ILE A 135 -14.94 -3.14 -2.75
C ILE A 135 -14.69 -2.46 -1.41
N GLU A 136 -14.33 -3.26 -0.39
CA GLU A 136 -14.23 -2.81 0.98
C GLU A 136 -13.23 -3.67 1.75
N ILE A 137 -12.50 -3.05 2.68
CA ILE A 137 -11.63 -3.72 3.64
C ILE A 137 -12.13 -3.38 5.04
N GLY A 138 -12.63 -4.38 5.76
CA GLY A 138 -13.12 -4.28 7.12
C GLY A 138 -12.01 -4.48 8.16
N ARG A 139 -12.40 -4.84 9.39
CA ARG A 139 -11.43 -5.10 10.48
C ARG A 139 -10.79 -6.49 10.39
N ASP A 140 -11.56 -7.47 9.95
CA ASP A 140 -11.22 -8.90 9.90
C ASP A 140 -11.59 -9.52 8.53
N ASN A 141 -12.09 -8.72 7.59
CA ASN A 141 -12.62 -9.20 6.33
C ASN A 141 -12.27 -8.28 5.15
N VAL A 142 -12.26 -8.86 3.96
CA VAL A 142 -12.15 -8.13 2.68
C VAL A 142 -13.27 -8.56 1.77
N VAL A 143 -13.93 -7.59 1.15
CA VAL A 143 -15.04 -7.81 0.24
C VAL A 143 -14.59 -7.59 -1.19
N PHE A 144 -14.89 -8.56 -2.04
CA PHE A 144 -14.65 -8.50 -3.48
C PHE A 144 -15.96 -8.56 -4.27
N SER A 145 -16.01 -7.83 -5.38
CA SER A 145 -16.98 -8.05 -6.45
C SER A 145 -16.32 -8.85 -7.56
N VAL A 146 -16.89 -10.00 -7.91
CA VAL A 146 -16.40 -10.89 -8.97
C VAL A 146 -17.26 -10.69 -10.22
N ALA A 147 -16.60 -10.45 -11.35
CA ALA A 147 -17.29 -10.31 -12.62
C ALA A 147 -17.95 -11.65 -13.02
N PRO A 148 -19.20 -11.64 -13.50
CA PRO A 148 -19.89 -12.86 -13.86
C PRO A 148 -19.19 -13.56 -15.04
N ARG A 149 -18.94 -14.85 -14.88
CA ARG A 149 -18.55 -15.71 -16.01
C ARG A 149 -19.84 -16.13 -16.72
N SER A 150 -20.13 -15.48 -17.85
CA SER A 150 -21.24 -15.79 -18.76
C SER A 150 -22.66 -15.65 -18.19
N GLY A 151 -23.35 -14.57 -18.55
CA GLY A 151 -24.81 -14.44 -18.40
C GLY A 151 -25.38 -14.36 -16.97
N SER A 152 -24.54 -14.28 -15.94
CA SER A 152 -24.95 -14.23 -14.52
C SER A 152 -24.80 -12.82 -13.91
N THR A 153 -25.40 -12.59 -12.75
CA THR A 153 -25.26 -11.36 -11.95
C THR A 153 -23.87 -11.29 -11.29
N ILE A 154 -23.38 -10.08 -11.02
CA ILE A 154 -22.15 -9.84 -10.25
C ILE A 154 -22.22 -10.58 -8.90
N SER A 155 -21.19 -11.38 -8.60
CA SER A 155 -21.12 -12.15 -7.35
C SER A 155 -20.25 -11.43 -6.31
N ARG A 156 -20.61 -11.53 -5.03
CA ARG A 156 -19.86 -10.95 -3.91
C ARG A 156 -19.13 -12.06 -3.16
N VAL A 157 -17.81 -11.91 -3.02
CA VAL A 157 -16.95 -12.85 -2.26
C VAL A 157 -16.39 -12.13 -1.04
N VAL A 158 -16.40 -12.78 0.11
CA VAL A 158 -15.85 -12.23 1.36
C VAL A 158 -14.74 -13.14 1.85
N LEU A 159 -13.53 -12.62 1.95
CA LEU A 159 -12.41 -13.30 2.61
C LEU A 159 -12.38 -12.89 4.08
N ARG A 160 -12.17 -13.86 4.97
CA ARG A 160 -12.04 -13.68 6.42
C ARG A 160 -10.62 -13.99 6.86
N LEU A 161 -10.15 -13.27 7.87
CA LEU A 161 -8.82 -13.48 8.43
C LEU A 161 -8.78 -14.86 9.10
N ALA A 162 -7.78 -15.66 8.76
CA ALA A 162 -7.65 -17.01 9.31
C ALA A 162 -7.11 -16.94 10.76
N GLY A 163 -7.96 -17.16 11.75
CA GLY A 163 -7.53 -17.19 13.16
C GLY A 163 -8.59 -16.91 14.22
N ASP A 164 -9.87 -17.18 13.95
CA ASP A 164 -10.92 -17.21 14.99
C ASP A 164 -11.09 -18.64 15.53
#